data_AF-A0A350SZU0-F1
#
_entry.id   AF-A0A350SZU0-F1
#
_cell.length_a   1.000
_cell.length_b   1.000
_cell.length_c   1.000
_cell.angle_alpha   90.00
_cell.angle_beta   90.00
_cell.angle_gamma   90.00
#
_symmetry.space_group_name_H-M   'P 1'
#
loop_
_entity.id
_entity.type
_entity.pdbx_description
1 polymer ?
#
loop_
_entity_poly.entity_id
_entity_poly.type
_entity_poly.pdbx_seq_one_letter_code
_entity_poly.pdbx_strand_id
1 'polypeptide(L)' 'MDQRDAPFIEALQRYAGTAAVPFSTPGHKRGAGAPSTLRQLLPDALACDIPHGGGVDTTHLSKGLLREAE' A
#
# COMPACT_ATOMS: atom_id res chain seq x y z
N MET A 1 -16.39 -12.59 -10.72
CA MET A 1 -15.67 -11.61 -9.91
C MET A 1 -16.26 -10.25 -10.21
N ASP A 2 -16.81 -9.57 -9.21
CA ASP A 2 -17.30 -8.20 -9.35
C ASP A 2 -16.11 -7.26 -9.11
N GLN A 3 -15.72 -6.48 -10.12
CA GLN A 3 -14.59 -5.54 -10.03
C GLN A 3 -14.85 -4.40 -9.03
N ARG A 4 -16.08 -4.30 -8.50
CA ARG A 4 -16.46 -3.34 -7.45
C ARG A 4 -16.22 -3.89 -6.05
N ASP A 5 -16.04 -5.19 -5.90
CA ASP A 5 -15.72 -5.86 -4.64
C ASP A 5 -14.20 -6.11 -4.60
N ALA A 6 -13.47 -5.14 -4.05
CA ALA A 6 -12.01 -5.11 -4.09
C ALA A 6 -11.43 -4.91 -2.67
N PRO A 7 -11.63 -5.88 -1.75
CA PRO A 7 -11.28 -5.75 -0.33
C PRO A 7 -9.79 -5.49 -0.11
N PHE A 8 -8.93 -5.99 -1.00
CA PHE A 8 -7.49 -5.70 -0.97
C PHE A 8 -7.18 -4.22 -1.25
N ILE A 9 -7.86 -3.62 -2.23
CA ILE A 9 -7.69 -2.19 -2.57
C ILE A 9 -8.21 -1.31 -1.42
N GLU A 10 -9.34 -1.68 -0.82
CA GLU A 10 -9.89 -0.95 0.34
C GLU A 10 -8.93 -0.97 1.54
N ALA A 11 -8.29 -2.10 1.81
CA ALA A 11 -7.30 -2.23 2.87
C ALA A 11 -6.05 -1.38 2.59
N LEU A 12 -5.59 -1.36 1.34
CA LEU A 12 -4.47 -0.53 0.90
C LEU A 12 -4.77 0.97 1.06
N GLN A 13 -5.95 1.42 0.63
CA GLN A 13 -6.41 2.80 0.82
C GLN A 13 -6.50 3.18 2.30
N ARG A 14 -7.01 2.27 3.14
CA ARG A 14 -7.09 2.48 4.59
C ARG A 14 -5.71 2.68 5.20
N TYR A 15 -4.73 1.86 4.84
CA TYR A 15 -3.37 2.03 5.32
C TYR A 15 -2.73 3.33 4.81
N ALA A 16 -2.93 3.66 3.53
CA ALA A 16 -2.48 4.94 2.96
C ALA A 16 -3.16 6.15 3.64
N GLY A 17 -4.35 6.00 4.24
CA GLY A 17 -4.97 7.05 5.04
C GLY A 17 -4.32 7.28 6.42
N THR A 18 -3.45 6.38 6.88
CA THR A 18 -2.85 6.49 8.22
C THR A 18 -1.73 7.52 8.28
N ALA A 19 -1.48 8.10 9.46
CA ALA A 19 -0.31 8.93 9.72
C ALA A 19 0.97 8.11 10.02
N ALA A 20 0.91 6.78 9.89
CA ALA A 20 2.05 5.92 10.18
C ALA A 20 3.13 6.10 9.12
N VAL A 21 4.33 6.51 9.56
CA VAL A 21 5.54 6.51 8.75
C VAL A 21 6.43 5.39 9.27
N PRO A 22 6.36 4.19 8.68
CA PRO A 22 7.13 3.05 9.15
C PRO A 22 8.63 3.32 8.98
N PHE A 23 9.43 2.93 9.98
CA PHE A 23 10.89 2.98 9.90
C PHE A 23 11.47 1.84 9.03
N SER A 24 10.63 0.97 8.47
CA SER A 24 11.00 -0.07 7.50
C SER A 24 11.10 0.45 6.05
N THR A 25 11.42 -0.42 5.11
CA THR A 25 11.23 -0.17 3.68
C THR A 25 9.74 0.07 3.35
N PRO A 26 9.42 0.76 2.24
CA PRO A 26 10.33 1.45 1.32
C PRO A 26 10.96 2.75 1.88
N GLY A 27 12.17 3.08 1.42
CA GLY A 27 12.95 4.23 1.92
C GLY A 27 12.38 5.60 1.58
N HIS A 28 11.52 5.71 0.56
CA HIS A 28 10.86 6.97 0.20
C HIS A 28 9.71 7.35 1.14
N LYS A 29 9.39 6.51 2.14
CA LYS A 29 8.44 6.83 3.22
C LYS A 29 7.13 7.41 2.71
N ARG A 30 6.46 6.64 1.85
CA ARG A 30 5.18 7.01 1.24
C ARG A 30 5.22 8.31 0.42
N GLY A 31 6.41 8.66 -0.06
CA GLY A 31 6.66 9.81 -0.93
C GLY A 31 7.52 10.88 -0.28
N ALA A 32 7.63 10.95 1.05
CA ALA A 32 8.41 11.99 1.74
C ALA A 32 9.90 12.03 1.32
N GLY A 33 10.50 10.87 1.07
CA GLY A 33 11.87 10.73 0.57
C GLY A 33 12.00 10.62 -0.95
N ALA A 34 10.90 10.73 -1.71
CA ALA A 34 10.93 10.63 -3.16
C ALA A 34 11.33 11.97 -3.82
N PRO A 35 12.03 11.94 -4.98
CA PRO A 35 12.25 13.12 -5.81
C PRO A 35 10.95 13.91 -6.05
N SER A 36 11.04 15.24 -6.11
CA SER A 36 9.87 16.12 -6.32
C SER A 36 9.09 15.77 -7.58
N THR A 37 9.79 15.44 -8.67
CA THR A 37 9.19 15.02 -9.94
C THR A 37 8.32 13.77 -9.77
N LEU A 38 8.78 12.78 -9.00
CA LEU A 38 8.03 11.56 -8.73
C LEU A 38 6.86 11.79 -7.76
N ARG A 39 7.03 12.65 -6.75
CA ARG A 39 5.93 13.05 -5.86
C ARG A 39 4.79 13.73 -6.62
N GLN A 40 5.12 14.51 -7.65
CA GLN A 40 4.13 15.19 -8.48
C GLN A 40 3.50 14.23 -9.50
N LEU A 41 4.29 13.33 -10.09
CA LEU A 41 3.82 12.43 -11.13
C LEU A 41 3.00 11.26 -10.59
N LEU A 42 3.37 10.72 -9.43
CA LEU A 42 2.86 9.45 -8.89
C LEU A 42 2.50 9.52 -7.40
N PRO A 43 1.78 10.55 -6.92
CA PRO A 43 1.51 10.72 -5.50
C PRO A 43 0.78 9.52 -4.88
N ASP A 44 -0.26 9.01 -5.55
CA ASP A 44 -1.08 7.91 -5.03
C ASP A 44 -0.32 6.58 -5.05
N ALA A 45 0.47 6.34 -6.11
CA ALA A 45 1.29 5.14 -6.20
C ALA A 45 2.35 5.12 -5.09
N LEU A 46 2.99 6.26 -4.81
CA LEU A 46 3.94 6.38 -3.71
C LEU A 46 3.26 6.22 -2.35
N ALA A 47 2.01 6.67 -2.19
CA ALA A 47 1.28 6.50 -0.94
C ALA A 47 0.91 5.02 -0.66
N CYS A 48 0.72 4.26 -1.73
CA CYS A 48 0.36 2.83 -1.73
C CYS A 48 1.56 1.88 -1.77
N ASP A 49 2.79 2.36 -1.96
CA ASP A 49 4.00 1.54 -1.82
C ASP A 49 4.35 1.38 -0.33
N ILE A 50 3.81 0.30 0.25
CA ILE A 50 3.75 0.05 1.69
C ILE A 50 4.67 -1.11 2.10
N PRO A 51 5.14 -1.17 3.35
CA PRO A 51 5.94 -2.29 3.82
C PRO A 51 5.18 -3.61 3.78
N HIS A 52 5.94 -4.70 3.79
CA HIS A 52 5.39 -6.04 3.97
C HIS A 52 4.58 -6.14 5.26
N GLY A 53 3.31 -6.53 5.17
CA GLY A 53 2.41 -6.59 6.33
C GLY A 53 1.93 -5.23 6.84
N GLY A 54 2.22 -4.14 6.11
CA GLY A 54 1.78 -2.78 6.41
C GLY A 54 0.29 -2.58 6.15
N GLY A 55 -0.60 -3.36 6.78
CA GLY A 55 -2.05 -3.20 6.67
C GLY A 55 -2.75 -4.07 5.63
N VAL A 56 -1.99 -4.85 4.85
CA VAL A 56 -2.52 -5.92 3.99
C VAL A 56 -1.78 -7.22 4.26
N ASP A 57 -2.42 -8.34 3.92
CA ASP A 57 -1.79 -9.65 3.99
C ASP A 57 -0.52 -9.72 3.16
N THR A 58 0.40 -10.56 3.60
CA THR A 58 1.68 -10.75 2.92
C THR A 58 1.58 -11.75 1.78
N THR A 59 2.29 -11.52 0.68
CA THR A 59 2.40 -12.45 -0.46
C THR A 59 3.05 -13.79 -0.13
N HIS A 60 3.73 -13.90 1.00
CA HIS A 60 4.37 -15.14 1.46
C HIS A 60 3.50 -15.96 2.43
N LEU A 61 2.47 -15.35 3.03
CA LEU A 61 1.57 -15.98 3.99
C LEU A 61 0.13 -15.47 3.76
N SER A 62 -0.43 -15.76 2.59
CA SER A 62 -1.79 -15.37 2.20
C SER A 62 -2.81 -16.21 3.01
N LYS A 63 -3.46 -15.60 4.02
CA LYS A 63 -4.49 -16.29 4.82
C LYS A 63 -5.86 -15.60 4.83
N GLY A 64 -5.99 -14.42 4.23
CA GLY A 64 -7.20 -13.59 4.19
C GLY A 64 -7.27 -12.78 2.88
N LEU A 65 -7.14 -11.44 2.97
CA LEU A 65 -7.43 -10.49 1.87
C LEU A 65 -6.73 -10.82 0.54
N LEU A 66 -5.50 -11.31 0.59
CA LEU A 66 -4.77 -11.66 -0.62
C LEU A 66 -5.32 -12.92 -1.29
N ARG A 67 -5.83 -13.90 -0.51
CA ARG A 67 -6.45 -15.11 -1.05
C ARG A 67 -7.79 -14.82 -1.74
N GLU A 68 -8.55 -13.85 -1.24
CA GLU A 68 -9.83 -13.43 -1.83
C GLU A 68 -9.64 -12.69 -3.18
N ALA A 69 -8.44 -12.16 -3.42
CA ALA A 69 -8.08 -11.41 -4.63
C ALA A 69 -7.38 -12.24 -5.72
N GLU A 70 -6.94 -13.47 -5.41
CA GLU A 70 -6.37 -14.45 -6.37
C GLU A 70 -7.45 -15.12 -7.22
#